data_AF-A0A9X1YL27-F1
#
_entry.id   AF-A0A9X1YL27-F1
#
_cell.length_a   1.000
_cell.length_b   1.000
_cell.length_c   1.000
_cell.angle_alpha   90.00
_cell.angle_beta   90.00
_cell.angle_gamma   90.00
#
_symmetry.space_group_name_H-M   'P 1'
#
loop_
_entity.id
_entity.type
_entity.pdbx_description
1 polymer ?
#
loop_
_entity_poly.entity_id
_entity_poly.type
_entity_poly.pdbx_seq_one_letter_code
_entity_poly.pdbx_strand_id
1 'polypeptide(L)'
;MSFEQPFTLARRGHAANRLLQATLVACALLAATGAAQAQDAAALHAKFESLQDKLAHNAYGRPLVLQSTQAGDHLEGEVYARVDQPYPMVQKALQGTDNWCGILILHLNVKMCHAQPAGLDMALGRKYDQPVDDAYKLHFDYKLASDGPDYLKAELTSGDGPLGTKDYRIAVEAAPLDAAHTMLHMSYAYGFGFTARVALNAYLSTAGADKVGFSVSGKDADGKPTYVGGVRGLVERNTMRYYLAIDDYVATPAPSQLEQRLNTWFDATERYPRQLHEVEKNDYLVMKREEAKR
;
A
#
# COMPACT_ATOMS: atom_id res chain seq x y z
N MET A 1 -66.81 18.20 -68.67
CA MET A 1 -67.79 18.60 -67.64
C MET A 1 -67.30 18.12 -66.30
N SER A 2 -66.90 19.08 -65.47
CA SER A 2 -67.10 19.16 -64.02
C SER A 2 -67.13 17.90 -63.14
N PHE A 3 -66.20 17.92 -62.18
CA PHE A 3 -66.40 17.80 -60.72
C PHE A 3 -65.98 16.51 -59.97
N GLU A 4 -65.10 16.80 -59.00
CA GLU A 4 -65.01 16.30 -57.61
C GLU A 4 -64.44 14.92 -57.26
N GLN A 5 -63.44 14.98 -56.37
CA GLN A 5 -62.98 13.91 -55.50
C GLN A 5 -63.96 13.69 -54.33
N PRO A 6 -63.82 12.58 -53.57
CA PRO A 6 -63.10 12.72 -52.30
C PRO A 6 -62.22 11.53 -51.89
N PHE A 7 -61.46 11.81 -50.83
CA PHE A 7 -60.31 11.12 -50.26
C PHE A 7 -60.65 10.09 -49.15
N THR A 8 -59.60 9.35 -48.75
CA THR A 8 -59.36 8.57 -47.50
C THR A 8 -59.78 7.08 -47.51
N LEU A 9 -59.04 6.11 -46.93
CA LEU A 9 -57.85 6.07 -46.09
C LEU A 9 -57.21 4.66 -46.25
N ALA A 10 -55.89 4.51 -46.36
CA ALA A 10 -55.24 3.19 -46.37
C ALA A 10 -54.15 3.08 -45.29
N ARG A 11 -54.34 2.07 -44.41
CA ARG A 11 -53.36 1.54 -43.46
C ARG A 11 -52.10 1.02 -44.18
N ARG A 12 -50.92 1.36 -43.66
CA ARG A 12 -49.68 0.57 -43.76
C ARG A 12 -48.99 0.70 -42.39
N GLY A 13 -48.57 -0.33 -41.68
CA GLY A 13 -47.97 -1.60 -42.09
C GLY A 13 -46.55 -1.60 -41.52
N HIS A 14 -46.39 -2.20 -40.33
CA HIS A 14 -45.16 -2.19 -39.54
C HIS A 14 -44.03 -2.97 -40.25
N ALA A 15 -43.04 -2.26 -40.79
CA ALA A 15 -41.82 -2.88 -41.32
C ALA A 15 -40.63 -1.92 -41.21
N ALA A 16 -40.31 -1.47 -39.99
CA ALA A 16 -39.11 -0.66 -39.74
C ALA A 16 -38.67 -0.79 -38.28
N ASN A 17 -38.36 -2.00 -37.79
CA ASN A 17 -37.78 -2.10 -36.44
C ASN A 17 -36.86 -3.29 -36.18
N ARG A 18 -36.26 -3.89 -37.22
CA ARG A 18 -35.33 -5.03 -37.06
C ARG A 18 -33.87 -4.76 -37.43
N LEU A 19 -33.52 -3.53 -37.80
CA LEU A 19 -32.15 -3.15 -38.19
C LEU A 19 -31.48 -2.12 -37.24
N LEU A 20 -32.17 -1.70 -36.18
CA LEU A 20 -31.62 -0.81 -35.14
C LEU A 20 -31.25 -1.52 -33.83
N GLN A 21 -31.49 -2.83 -33.71
CA GLN A 21 -31.16 -3.62 -32.53
C GLN A 21 -29.82 -4.37 -32.63
N ALA A 22 -29.21 -4.44 -33.82
CA ALA A 22 -27.96 -5.17 -34.02
C ALA A 22 -26.69 -4.32 -33.75
N THR A 23 -26.80 -3.00 -33.67
CA THR A 23 -25.64 -2.09 -33.49
C THR A 23 -25.46 -1.60 -32.05
N LEU A 24 -26.46 -1.77 -31.17
CA LEU A 24 -26.37 -1.38 -29.76
C LEU A 24 -25.76 -2.47 -28.85
N VAL A 25 -25.60 -3.70 -29.34
CA VAL A 25 -24.99 -4.80 -28.57
C VAL A 25 -23.46 -4.86 -28.76
N ALA A 26 -22.93 -4.31 -29.86
CA ALA A 26 -21.49 -4.33 -30.15
C ALA A 26 -20.69 -3.24 -29.42
N CYS A 27 -21.31 -2.12 -29.01
CA CYS A 27 -20.64 -1.06 -28.23
C CYS A 27 -20.75 -1.25 -26.71
N ALA A 28 -21.55 -2.20 -26.23
CA ALA A 28 -21.66 -2.50 -24.80
C ALA A 28 -20.56 -3.47 -24.30
N LEU A 29 -19.80 -4.10 -25.21
CA LEU A 29 -18.73 -5.05 -24.88
C LEU A 29 -17.34 -4.42 -24.70
N LEU A 30 -17.21 -3.09 -24.87
CA LEU A 30 -15.94 -2.35 -24.72
C LEU A 30 -15.91 -1.42 -23.50
N ALA A 31 -16.94 -1.45 -22.64
CA ALA A 31 -17.06 -0.58 -21.47
C ALA A 31 -17.00 -1.33 -20.12
N ALA A 32 -16.43 -2.55 -20.09
CA ALA A 32 -16.31 -3.36 -18.89
C ALA A 32 -14.86 -3.72 -18.50
N THR A 33 -13.84 -3.06 -19.05
CA THR A 33 -12.46 -3.15 -18.52
C THR A 33 -12.27 -2.14 -17.42
N GLY A 34 -12.94 -2.38 -16.29
CA GLY A 34 -12.86 -1.55 -15.10
C GLY A 34 -13.26 -2.29 -13.83
N ALA A 35 -13.38 -3.62 -13.88
CA ALA A 35 -13.28 -4.42 -12.67
C ALA A 35 -11.78 -4.44 -12.32
N ALA A 36 -11.43 -3.94 -11.14
CA ALA A 36 -10.13 -4.19 -10.54
C ALA A 36 -9.84 -5.69 -10.68
N GLN A 37 -8.96 -6.07 -11.59
CA GLN A 37 -8.49 -7.44 -11.68
C GLN A 37 -7.97 -7.77 -10.30
N ALA A 38 -8.53 -8.79 -9.67
CA ALA A 38 -7.78 -9.50 -8.65
C ALA A 38 -6.43 -9.81 -9.31
N GLN A 39 -5.36 -9.15 -8.87
CA GLN A 39 -4.02 -9.54 -9.27
C GLN A 39 -3.87 -11.00 -8.83
N ASP A 40 -3.44 -11.84 -9.76
CA ASP A 40 -3.10 -13.25 -9.53
C ASP A 40 -1.58 -13.42 -9.68
N ALA A 41 -1.08 -14.64 -9.47
CA ALA A 41 0.34 -14.92 -9.65
C ALA A 41 0.86 -14.43 -11.01
N ALA A 42 0.12 -14.67 -12.10
CA ALA A 42 0.54 -14.32 -13.44
C ALA A 42 0.70 -12.80 -13.63
N ALA A 43 -0.24 -12.01 -13.11
CA ALA A 43 -0.15 -10.55 -13.12
C ALA A 43 1.06 -10.04 -12.31
N LEU A 44 1.31 -10.62 -11.13
CA LEU A 44 2.47 -10.25 -10.31
C LEU A 44 3.80 -10.62 -11.00
N HIS A 45 3.88 -11.80 -11.61
CA HIS A 45 5.03 -12.22 -12.43
C HIS A 45 5.30 -11.24 -13.57
N ALA A 46 4.29 -10.93 -14.40
CA ALA A 46 4.43 -10.01 -15.52
C ALA A 46 4.87 -8.60 -15.07
N LYS A 47 4.36 -8.13 -13.92
CA LYS A 47 4.79 -6.87 -13.34
C LYS A 47 6.25 -6.91 -12.90
N PHE A 48 6.69 -7.98 -12.24
CA PHE A 48 8.09 -8.16 -11.84
C PHE A 48 9.04 -8.24 -13.05
N GLU A 49 8.65 -8.96 -14.11
CA GLU A 49 9.39 -9.01 -15.37
C GLU A 49 9.60 -7.60 -15.95
N SER A 50 8.53 -6.78 -15.97
CA SER A 50 8.61 -5.39 -16.46
C SER A 50 9.51 -4.47 -15.60
N LEU A 51 9.81 -4.88 -14.36
CA LEU A 51 10.61 -4.12 -13.41
C LEU A 51 12.04 -4.67 -13.22
N GLN A 52 12.43 -5.75 -13.91
CA GLN A 52 13.72 -6.42 -13.69
C GLN A 52 14.92 -5.48 -13.71
N ASP A 53 15.01 -4.59 -14.69
CA ASP A 53 16.13 -3.63 -14.78
C ASP A 53 16.18 -2.68 -13.59
N LYS A 54 15.02 -2.20 -13.11
CA LYS A 54 14.92 -1.30 -11.96
C LYS A 54 15.15 -2.03 -10.64
N LEU A 55 14.74 -3.29 -10.54
CA LEU A 55 15.05 -4.16 -9.41
C LEU A 55 16.56 -4.42 -9.34
N ALA A 56 17.23 -4.65 -10.47
CA ALA A 56 18.67 -4.89 -10.50
C ALA A 56 19.50 -3.60 -10.30
N HIS A 57 19.02 -2.46 -10.82
CA HIS A 57 19.76 -1.19 -10.82
C HIS A 57 18.94 -0.08 -10.16
N ASN A 58 19.20 0.16 -8.87
CA ASN A 58 18.55 1.21 -8.11
C ASN A 58 19.47 1.80 -7.04
N ALA A 59 19.03 2.92 -6.45
CA ALA A 59 19.73 3.60 -5.38
C ALA A 59 19.46 3.03 -3.98
N TYR A 60 18.60 2.00 -3.86
CA TYR A 60 18.23 1.43 -2.57
C TYR A 60 19.25 0.43 -2.04
N GLY A 61 20.15 -0.07 -2.90
CA GLY A 61 21.14 -1.09 -2.51
C GLY A 61 20.51 -2.46 -2.25
N ARG A 62 19.31 -2.71 -2.80
CA ARG A 62 18.58 -3.97 -2.71
C ARG A 62 17.58 -4.10 -3.85
N PRO A 63 17.12 -5.32 -4.20
CA PRO A 63 16.22 -5.54 -5.34
C PRO A 63 14.80 -5.06 -5.05
N LEU A 64 14.61 -3.75 -5.12
CA LEU A 64 13.39 -3.05 -4.74
C LEU A 64 13.11 -1.90 -5.71
N VAL A 65 11.82 -1.70 -5.99
CA VAL A 65 11.28 -0.52 -6.66
C VAL A 65 10.22 0.08 -5.75
N LEU A 66 10.34 1.37 -5.45
CA LEU A 66 9.32 2.14 -4.73
C LEU A 66 8.63 3.09 -5.71
N GLN A 67 7.30 3.13 -5.66
CA GLN A 67 6.46 4.03 -6.45
C GLN A 67 5.47 4.72 -5.53
N SER A 68 5.01 5.90 -5.92
CA SER A 68 3.96 6.61 -5.20
C SER A 68 3.08 7.42 -6.14
N THR A 69 1.80 7.49 -5.80
CA THR A 69 0.82 8.29 -6.52
C THR A 69 0.03 9.16 -5.56
N GLN A 70 -0.46 10.28 -6.09
CA GLN A 70 -1.45 11.12 -5.44
C GLN A 70 -2.54 11.40 -6.46
N ALA A 71 -3.72 10.81 -6.26
CA ALA A 71 -4.88 10.98 -7.11
C ALA A 71 -5.97 11.72 -6.33
N GLY A 72 -6.05 13.04 -6.50
CA GLY A 72 -6.98 13.88 -5.74
C GLY A 72 -6.67 13.85 -4.24
N ASP A 73 -7.61 13.29 -3.48
CA ASP A 73 -7.54 13.13 -2.02
C ASP A 73 -7.05 11.74 -1.58
N HIS A 74 -6.57 10.91 -2.51
CA HIS A 74 -6.02 9.59 -2.26
C HIS A 74 -4.49 9.57 -2.43
N LEU A 75 -3.80 8.94 -1.48
CA LEU A 75 -2.36 8.68 -1.52
C LEU A 75 -2.13 7.18 -1.53
N GLU A 76 -1.18 6.76 -2.35
CA GLU A 76 -0.73 5.37 -2.41
C GLU A 76 0.77 5.33 -2.59
N GLY A 77 1.43 4.48 -1.81
CA GLY A 77 2.80 4.07 -2.03
C GLY A 77 2.87 2.56 -2.23
N GLU A 78 3.72 2.14 -3.15
CA GLU A 78 3.91 0.74 -3.51
C GLU A 78 5.38 0.38 -3.43
N VAL A 79 5.66 -0.85 -3.02
CA VAL A 79 6.97 -1.49 -3.10
C VAL A 79 6.84 -2.81 -3.84
N TYR A 80 7.66 -2.99 -4.86
CA TYR A 80 7.92 -4.27 -5.51
C TYR A 80 9.33 -4.71 -5.11
N ALA A 81 9.47 -5.87 -4.47
CA ALA A 81 10.76 -6.32 -3.97
C ALA A 81 10.96 -7.83 -4.11
N ARG A 82 12.20 -8.23 -4.40
CA ARG A 82 12.63 -9.62 -4.24
C ARG A 82 13.00 -9.87 -2.78
N VAL A 83 12.29 -10.77 -2.12
CA VAL A 83 12.57 -11.20 -0.75
C VAL A 83 13.49 -12.43 -0.80
N ASP A 84 14.55 -12.39 0.00
CA ASP A 84 15.57 -13.45 0.10
C ASP A 84 15.10 -14.64 0.98
N GLN A 85 13.87 -15.09 0.77
CA GLN A 85 13.27 -16.25 1.45
C GLN A 85 12.38 -17.04 0.47
N PRO A 86 12.33 -18.39 0.60
CA PRO A 86 11.42 -19.23 -0.19
C PRO A 86 9.95 -18.90 0.06
N TYR A 87 9.11 -19.00 -0.98
CA TYR A 87 7.69 -18.66 -0.92
C TYR A 87 6.93 -19.28 0.25
N PRO A 88 7.08 -20.58 0.59
CA PRO A 88 6.37 -21.17 1.73
C PRO A 88 6.68 -20.50 3.08
N MET A 89 7.89 -19.96 3.25
CA MET A 89 8.26 -19.21 4.46
C MET A 89 7.60 -17.84 4.49
N VAL A 90 7.61 -17.13 3.36
CA VAL A 90 6.96 -15.82 3.22
C VAL A 90 5.44 -15.94 3.40
N GLN A 91 4.83 -16.94 2.76
CA GLN A 91 3.42 -17.27 2.88
C GLN A 91 3.01 -17.43 4.35
N LYS A 92 3.70 -18.31 5.07
CA LYS A 92 3.42 -18.56 6.49
C LYS A 92 3.60 -17.31 7.36
N ALA A 93 4.64 -16.51 7.11
CA ALA A 93 4.94 -15.32 7.89
C ALA A 93 3.93 -14.17 7.67
N LEU A 94 3.19 -14.18 6.56
CA LEU A 94 2.17 -13.15 6.25
C LEU A 94 0.73 -13.58 6.60
N GLN A 95 0.55 -14.81 7.09
CA GLN A 95 -0.73 -15.34 7.55
C GLN A 95 -0.95 -15.08 9.05
N GLY A 96 -2.15 -14.63 9.40
CA GLY A 96 -2.59 -14.52 10.79
C GLY A 96 -2.28 -13.17 11.44
N THR A 97 -3.18 -12.74 12.32
CA THR A 97 -3.16 -11.42 12.95
C THR A 97 -2.00 -11.25 13.93
N ASP A 98 -1.55 -12.32 14.59
CA ASP A 98 -0.34 -12.31 15.44
C ASP A 98 0.92 -11.94 14.65
N ASN A 99 1.09 -12.51 13.45
CA ASN A 99 2.24 -12.22 12.61
C ASN A 99 2.20 -10.76 12.13
N TRP A 100 1.02 -10.27 11.74
CA TRP A 100 0.84 -8.87 11.37
C TRP A 100 1.13 -7.92 12.54
N CYS A 101 0.78 -8.26 13.77
CA CYS A 101 1.20 -7.48 14.92
C CYS A 101 2.72 -7.53 15.14
N GLY A 102 3.35 -8.69 14.95
CA GLY A 102 4.81 -8.82 14.99
C GLY A 102 5.55 -7.99 13.92
N ILE A 103 4.92 -7.74 12.77
CA ILE A 103 5.40 -6.85 11.71
C ILE A 103 5.18 -5.39 12.11
N LEU A 104 3.94 -5.00 12.38
CA LEU A 104 3.53 -3.61 12.58
C LEU A 104 4.17 -2.99 13.82
N ILE A 105 4.39 -3.78 14.87
CA ILE A 105 5.05 -3.31 16.08
C ILE A 105 6.47 -2.83 15.81
N LEU A 106 7.16 -3.21 14.72
CA LEU A 106 8.50 -2.69 14.44
C LEU A 106 8.50 -1.20 14.10
N HIS A 107 7.38 -0.67 13.61
CA HIS A 107 7.27 0.73 13.21
C HIS A 107 7.31 1.67 14.44
N LEU A 108 8.12 2.73 14.36
CA LEU A 108 8.37 3.69 15.45
C LEU A 108 7.12 4.38 16.02
N ASN A 109 6.05 4.46 15.21
CA ASN A 109 4.78 5.06 15.59
C ASN A 109 3.76 4.07 16.16
N VAL A 110 4.01 2.76 16.12
CA VAL A 110 3.06 1.76 16.63
C VAL A 110 3.36 1.47 18.09
N LYS A 111 2.44 1.82 18.99
CA LYS A 111 2.61 1.81 20.46
C LYS A 111 2.06 0.57 21.13
N MET A 112 1.19 -0.14 20.44
CA MET A 112 0.57 -1.40 20.82
C MET A 112 0.00 -2.01 19.54
N CYS A 113 0.05 -3.34 19.43
CA CYS A 113 -0.74 -4.09 18.46
C CYS A 113 -1.26 -5.37 19.12
N HIS A 114 -2.56 -5.56 19.14
CA HIS A 114 -3.22 -6.76 19.65
C HIS A 114 -3.94 -7.47 18.52
N ALA A 115 -3.59 -8.74 18.34
CA ALA A 115 -4.27 -9.61 17.41
C ALA A 115 -5.70 -9.88 17.90
N GLN A 116 -6.67 -9.71 17.00
CA GLN A 116 -8.06 -10.10 17.19
C GLN A 116 -8.40 -11.25 16.22
N PRO A 117 -9.49 -12.00 16.44
CA PRO A 117 -9.87 -13.11 15.55
C PRO A 117 -10.09 -12.72 14.08
N ALA A 118 -10.54 -11.49 13.82
CA ALA A 118 -10.86 -10.99 12.47
C ALA A 118 -10.12 -9.71 12.09
N GLY A 119 -9.12 -9.31 12.88
CA GLY A 119 -8.46 -8.01 12.72
C GLY A 119 -7.36 -7.78 13.73
N LEU A 120 -6.94 -6.53 13.88
CA LEU A 120 -5.99 -6.12 14.90
C LEU A 120 -6.34 -4.74 15.44
N ASP A 121 -6.19 -4.58 16.75
CA ASP A 121 -6.27 -3.29 17.41
C ASP A 121 -4.86 -2.72 17.52
N MET A 122 -4.68 -1.48 17.10
CA MET A 122 -3.40 -0.82 17.06
C MET A 122 -3.48 0.58 17.66
N ALA A 123 -2.42 1.00 18.35
CA ALA A 123 -2.29 2.36 18.85
C ALA A 123 -1.20 3.10 18.07
N LEU A 124 -1.55 4.19 17.39
CA LEU A 124 -0.63 5.05 16.65
C LEU A 124 -0.26 6.29 17.47
N GLY A 125 1.02 6.43 17.78
CA GLY A 125 1.55 7.50 18.61
C GLY A 125 2.72 8.26 17.99
N ARG A 126 3.34 9.09 18.81
CA ARG A 126 4.54 9.87 18.46
C ARG A 126 5.76 8.97 18.28
N LYS A 127 6.87 9.51 17.80
CA LYS A 127 8.12 8.76 17.60
C LYS A 127 8.91 8.43 18.89
N TYR A 128 8.45 8.94 20.03
CA TYR A 128 9.01 8.69 21.36
C TYR A 128 8.01 7.88 22.19
N ASP A 129 8.42 7.45 23.38
CA ASP A 129 7.51 6.78 24.30
C ASP A 129 6.31 7.67 24.62
N GLN A 130 5.14 7.05 24.60
CA GLN A 130 3.85 7.68 24.79
C GLN A 130 2.90 6.64 25.42
N PRO A 131 2.11 7.02 26.44
CA PRO A 131 1.04 6.18 26.95
C PRO A 131 0.08 5.77 25.83
N VAL A 132 -0.37 4.51 25.84
CA VAL A 132 -1.32 3.98 24.85
C VAL A 132 -2.64 4.76 24.85
N ASP A 133 -3.07 5.27 26.00
CA ASP A 133 -4.31 6.04 26.10
C ASP A 133 -4.25 7.43 25.46
N ASP A 134 -3.05 7.98 25.27
CA ASP A 134 -2.83 9.23 24.55
C ASP A 134 -2.62 9.01 23.03
N ALA A 135 -2.48 7.75 22.61
CA ALA A 135 -2.28 7.37 21.23
C ALA A 135 -3.62 7.18 20.48
N TYR A 136 -3.59 7.38 19.16
CA TYR A 136 -4.76 7.19 18.33
C TYR A 136 -5.05 5.69 18.19
N LYS A 137 -6.22 5.23 18.65
CA LYS A 137 -6.64 3.83 18.58
C LYS A 137 -7.27 3.57 17.21
N LEU A 138 -6.79 2.54 16.54
CA LEU A 138 -7.19 2.16 15.18
C LEU A 138 -7.48 0.65 15.16
N HIS A 139 -8.61 0.28 14.58
CA HIS A 139 -8.92 -1.12 14.29
C HIS A 139 -8.68 -1.38 12.80
N PHE A 140 -7.95 -2.44 12.49
CA PHE A 140 -7.80 -2.96 11.12
C PHE A 140 -8.55 -4.28 10.99
N ASP A 141 -9.44 -4.37 10.00
CA ASP A 141 -9.95 -5.66 9.54
C ASP A 141 -8.82 -6.42 8.83
N TYR A 142 -8.68 -7.71 9.12
CA TYR A 142 -7.72 -8.58 8.45
C TYR A 142 -8.42 -9.53 7.49
N LYS A 143 -7.91 -9.62 6.27
CA LYS A 143 -8.41 -10.54 5.26
C LYS A 143 -7.27 -11.25 4.55
N LEU A 144 -7.36 -12.57 4.52
CA LEU A 144 -6.57 -13.41 3.62
C LEU A 144 -7.37 -13.60 2.33
N ALA A 145 -7.11 -12.75 1.34
CA ALA A 145 -7.87 -12.72 0.07
C ALA A 145 -7.47 -13.87 -0.87
N SER A 146 -6.23 -14.37 -0.77
CA SER A 146 -5.77 -15.58 -1.46
C SER A 146 -4.72 -16.30 -0.61
N ASP A 147 -4.76 -17.62 -0.64
CA ASP A 147 -3.81 -18.52 0.02
C ASP A 147 -3.59 -19.80 -0.79
N GLY A 148 -2.83 -19.67 -1.87
CA GLY A 148 -2.55 -20.74 -2.82
C GLY A 148 -1.11 -21.28 -2.70
N PRO A 149 -0.78 -22.34 -3.46
CA PRO A 149 0.59 -22.89 -3.49
C PRO A 149 1.61 -21.99 -4.21
N ASP A 150 1.15 -21.01 -4.98
CA ASP A 150 1.94 -20.10 -5.81
C ASP A 150 1.52 -18.63 -5.70
N TYR A 151 0.54 -18.31 -4.86
CA TYR A 151 0.04 -16.95 -4.70
C TYR A 151 -0.65 -16.71 -3.36
N LEU A 152 -0.16 -15.71 -2.63
CA LEU A 152 -0.77 -15.21 -1.39
C LEU A 152 -1.21 -13.76 -1.60
N LYS A 153 -2.37 -13.40 -1.06
CA LYS A 153 -2.75 -12.00 -0.86
C LYS A 153 -3.35 -11.79 0.54
N ALA A 154 -2.73 -10.92 1.33
CA ALA A 154 -3.18 -10.52 2.66
C ALA A 154 -3.45 -9.01 2.69
N GLU A 155 -4.53 -8.61 3.35
CA GLU A 155 -5.00 -7.22 3.38
C GLU A 155 -5.39 -6.82 4.81
N LEU A 156 -5.00 -5.60 5.19
CA LEU A 156 -5.46 -4.88 6.37
C LEU A 156 -6.20 -3.62 5.90
N THR A 157 -7.44 -3.44 6.35
CA THR A 157 -8.26 -2.26 5.99
C THR A 157 -8.83 -1.57 7.21
N SER A 158 -8.92 -0.23 7.16
CA SER A 158 -9.64 0.55 8.16
C SER A 158 -10.35 1.73 7.52
N GLY A 159 -11.61 1.96 7.89
CA GLY A 159 -12.40 3.07 7.35
C GLY A 159 -11.91 4.45 7.81
N ASP A 160 -11.36 4.53 9.03
CA ASP A 160 -10.98 5.78 9.67
C ASP A 160 -9.48 5.81 9.99
N GLY A 161 -8.95 7.00 10.24
CA GLY A 161 -7.62 7.16 10.79
C GLY A 161 -7.34 8.53 11.39
N PRO A 162 -6.10 8.73 11.87
CA PRO A 162 -5.74 9.90 12.65
C PRO A 162 -5.89 11.20 11.85
N LEU A 163 -6.38 12.26 12.52
CA LEU A 163 -6.50 13.60 11.94
C LEU A 163 -7.44 13.69 10.73
N GLY A 164 -8.43 12.80 10.63
CA GLY A 164 -9.46 12.85 9.57
C GLY A 164 -9.00 12.25 8.24
N THR A 165 -7.96 11.43 8.26
CA THR A 165 -7.67 10.48 7.19
C THR A 165 -8.63 9.30 7.26
N LYS A 166 -8.74 8.54 6.16
CA LYS A 166 -9.75 7.49 5.99
C LYS A 166 -9.29 6.45 4.97
N ASP A 167 -10.05 5.39 4.82
CA ASP A 167 -9.89 4.38 3.77
C ASP A 167 -8.45 3.79 3.74
N TYR A 168 -7.91 3.50 4.92
CA TYR A 168 -6.57 2.92 5.07
C TYR A 168 -6.54 1.50 4.50
N ARG A 169 -5.50 1.20 3.74
CA ARG A 169 -5.19 -0.14 3.24
C ARG A 169 -3.69 -0.42 3.36
N ILE A 170 -3.34 -1.56 3.94
CA ILE A 170 -2.04 -2.22 3.74
C ILE A 170 -2.33 -3.55 3.06
N ALA A 171 -1.85 -3.76 1.85
CA ALA A 171 -2.02 -5.02 1.13
C ALA A 171 -0.67 -5.57 0.72
N VAL A 172 -0.48 -6.89 0.89
CA VAL A 172 0.73 -7.60 0.48
C VAL A 172 0.35 -8.80 -0.36
N GLU A 173 1.00 -8.91 -1.52
CA GLU A 173 0.93 -10.03 -2.43
C GLU A 173 2.29 -10.69 -2.52
N ALA A 174 2.30 -12.02 -2.60
CA ALA A 174 3.53 -12.80 -2.74
C ALA A 174 3.34 -13.98 -3.70
N ALA A 175 4.37 -14.24 -4.50
CA ALA A 175 4.45 -15.40 -5.40
C ALA A 175 5.92 -15.87 -5.52
N PRO A 176 6.19 -17.16 -5.80
CA PRO A 176 7.55 -17.66 -5.93
C PRO A 176 8.27 -16.99 -7.11
N LEU A 177 9.49 -16.51 -6.88
CA LEU A 177 10.37 -16.06 -7.98
C LEU A 177 11.21 -17.24 -8.49
N ASP A 178 11.79 -17.99 -7.54
CA ASP A 178 12.54 -19.21 -7.76
C ASP A 178 12.55 -20.04 -6.45
N ALA A 179 13.43 -21.04 -6.35
CA ALA A 179 13.48 -21.94 -5.19
C ALA A 179 13.88 -21.23 -3.87
N ALA A 180 14.62 -20.12 -3.93
CA ALA A 180 15.16 -19.42 -2.77
C ALA A 180 14.53 -18.04 -2.54
N HIS A 181 13.81 -17.51 -3.54
CA HIS A 181 13.34 -16.13 -3.52
C HIS A 181 11.84 -15.99 -3.80
N THR A 182 11.26 -14.93 -3.26
CA THR A 182 9.84 -14.59 -3.40
C THR A 182 9.69 -13.20 -4.02
N MET A 183 8.79 -13.06 -4.98
CA MET A 183 8.31 -11.76 -5.44
C MET A 183 7.31 -11.23 -4.43
N LEU A 184 7.52 -10.01 -3.94
CA LEU A 184 6.63 -9.34 -3.01
C LEU A 184 6.18 -8.01 -3.59
N HIS A 185 4.86 -7.78 -3.60
CA HIS A 185 4.26 -6.47 -3.83
C HIS A 185 3.57 -6.02 -2.54
N MET A 186 3.87 -4.82 -2.08
CA MET A 186 3.20 -4.20 -0.94
C MET A 186 2.64 -2.84 -1.36
N SER A 187 1.38 -2.56 -1.01
CA SER A 187 0.78 -1.24 -1.14
C SER A 187 0.35 -0.70 0.22
N TYR A 188 0.54 0.60 0.42
CA TYR A 188 0.04 1.37 1.54
C TYR A 188 -0.72 2.58 1.02
N ALA A 189 -2.00 2.67 1.33
CA ALA A 189 -2.88 3.69 0.80
C ALA A 189 -3.81 4.27 1.87
N TYR A 190 -4.19 5.53 1.71
CA TYR A 190 -5.23 6.19 2.50
C TYR A 190 -5.76 7.44 1.80
N GLY A 191 -7.01 7.79 2.10
CA GLY A 191 -7.63 9.04 1.71
C GLY A 191 -7.51 10.13 2.79
N PHE A 192 -7.67 11.39 2.41
CA PHE A 192 -7.68 12.51 3.35
C PHE A 192 -8.67 13.62 2.96
N GLY A 193 -9.58 13.99 3.87
CA GLY A 193 -10.55 15.06 3.60
C GLY A 193 -9.96 16.48 3.58
N PHE A 194 -10.81 17.50 3.41
CA PHE A 194 -10.37 18.91 3.44
C PHE A 194 -9.69 19.28 4.77
N THR A 195 -10.27 18.90 5.91
CA THR A 195 -9.69 19.16 7.23
C THR A 195 -8.33 18.50 7.39
N ALA A 196 -8.21 17.23 7.00
CA ALA A 196 -6.94 16.49 7.03
C ALA A 196 -5.89 17.15 6.13
N ARG A 197 -6.27 17.67 4.96
CA ARG A 197 -5.38 18.43 4.06
C ARG A 197 -4.86 19.70 4.72
N VAL A 198 -5.70 20.46 5.42
CA VAL A 198 -5.24 21.66 6.15
C VAL A 198 -4.25 21.27 7.25
N ALA A 199 -4.56 20.24 8.05
CA ALA A 199 -3.66 19.76 9.10
C ALA A 199 -2.32 19.25 8.54
N LEU A 200 -2.35 18.46 7.46
CA LEU A 200 -1.16 17.97 6.76
C LEU A 200 -0.31 19.14 6.23
N ASN A 201 -0.93 20.15 5.62
CA ASN A 201 -0.21 21.32 5.12
C ASN A 201 0.44 22.13 6.24
N ALA A 202 -0.24 22.30 7.37
CA ALA A 202 0.32 22.96 8.55
C ALA A 202 1.52 22.19 9.13
N TYR A 203 1.40 20.86 9.23
CA TYR A 203 2.51 19.99 9.63
C TYR A 203 3.70 20.08 8.66
N LEU A 204 3.44 20.03 7.35
CA LEU A 204 4.46 20.13 6.30
C LEU A 204 5.09 21.52 6.18
N SER A 205 4.45 22.55 6.73
CA SER A 205 5.02 23.89 6.83
C SER A 205 5.86 24.09 8.10
N THR A 206 5.92 23.08 8.97
CA THR A 206 6.63 23.13 10.25
C THR A 206 7.55 21.90 10.42
N ALA A 207 7.19 20.97 11.30
CA ALA A 207 8.02 19.80 11.65
C ALA A 207 8.23 18.80 10.50
N GLY A 208 7.41 18.89 9.44
CA GLY A 208 7.52 18.08 8.23
C GLY A 208 8.24 18.75 7.06
N ALA A 209 8.65 20.02 7.16
CA ALA A 209 9.10 20.80 6.01
C ALA A 209 10.34 20.22 5.31
N ASP A 210 11.29 19.72 6.11
CA ASP A 210 12.53 19.13 5.58
C ASP A 210 12.40 17.64 5.25
N LYS A 211 11.23 17.05 5.48
CA LYS A 211 11.01 15.62 5.30
C LYS A 211 10.73 15.30 3.84
N VAL A 212 11.56 14.42 3.29
CA VAL A 212 11.50 14.00 1.90
C VAL A 212 11.34 12.48 1.80
N GLY A 213 10.72 12.04 0.71
CA GLY A 213 10.64 10.66 0.29
C GLY A 213 11.87 10.22 -0.50
N PHE A 214 11.68 9.19 -1.32
CA PHE A 214 12.72 8.47 -2.05
C PHE A 214 12.73 8.79 -3.54
N SER A 215 11.57 9.08 -4.13
CA SER A 215 11.50 9.37 -5.56
C SER A 215 12.18 10.69 -5.87
N VAL A 216 12.94 10.72 -6.97
CA VAL A 216 13.58 11.94 -7.47
C VAL A 216 12.55 12.75 -8.26
N SER A 217 12.32 14.01 -7.85
CA SER A 217 11.43 14.96 -8.52
C SER A 217 12.16 15.87 -9.50
N GLY A 218 13.48 15.95 -9.41
CA GLY A 218 14.32 16.74 -10.31
C GLY A 218 15.77 16.76 -9.85
N LYS A 219 16.48 17.82 -10.25
CA LYS A 219 17.83 18.13 -9.77
C LYS A 219 17.88 19.59 -9.31
N ASP A 220 18.69 19.87 -8.30
CA ASP A 220 18.96 21.24 -7.86
C ASP A 220 19.97 21.94 -8.80
N ALA A 221 20.31 23.18 -8.47
CA ALA A 221 21.27 24.00 -9.24
C ALA A 221 22.68 23.37 -9.29
N ASP A 222 23.04 22.55 -8.30
CA ASP A 222 24.32 21.83 -8.23
C ASP A 222 24.24 20.46 -8.94
N GLY A 223 23.11 20.12 -9.55
CA GLY A 223 22.86 18.85 -10.22
C GLY A 223 22.57 17.67 -9.29
N LYS A 224 22.41 17.91 -7.98
CA LYS A 224 22.07 16.86 -7.00
C LYS A 224 20.58 16.52 -7.09
N PRO A 225 20.19 15.26 -6.83
CA PRO A 225 18.78 14.88 -6.86
C PRO A 225 17.95 15.66 -5.84
N THR A 226 16.86 16.27 -6.28
CA THR A 226 15.80 16.75 -5.40
C THR A 226 14.77 15.64 -5.22
N TYR A 227 14.35 15.42 -3.99
CA TYR A 227 13.42 14.36 -3.63
C TYR A 227 11.99 14.88 -3.52
N VAL A 228 11.04 13.98 -3.70
CA VAL A 228 9.63 14.25 -3.46
C VAL A 228 9.41 14.64 -1.99
N GLY A 229 8.85 15.82 -1.76
CA GLY A 229 8.42 16.28 -0.43
C GLY A 229 6.91 16.19 -0.23
N GLY A 230 6.42 16.89 0.79
CA GLY A 230 4.98 17.03 1.04
C GLY A 230 4.28 15.71 1.35
N VAL A 231 2.98 15.63 1.06
CA VAL A 231 2.15 14.44 1.37
C VAL A 231 2.63 13.19 0.63
N ARG A 232 3.15 13.33 -0.60
CA ARG A 232 3.72 12.21 -1.35
C ARG A 232 5.04 11.73 -0.71
N GLY A 233 5.86 12.65 -0.21
CA GLY A 233 7.05 12.29 0.57
C GLY A 233 6.69 11.50 1.83
N LEU A 234 5.62 11.88 2.54
CA LEU A 234 5.16 11.17 3.74
C LEU A 234 4.72 9.73 3.43
N VAL A 235 3.93 9.50 2.38
CA VAL A 235 3.48 8.15 2.03
C VAL A 235 4.67 7.26 1.61
N GLU A 236 5.65 7.77 0.87
CA GLU A 236 6.85 7.00 0.48
C GLU A 236 7.65 6.53 1.70
N ARG A 237 7.79 7.39 2.72
CA ARG A 237 8.53 7.07 3.95
C ARG A 237 7.85 5.95 4.73
N ASN A 238 6.54 6.01 4.90
CA ASN A 238 5.79 4.97 5.60
C ASN A 238 5.76 3.66 4.79
N THR A 239 5.59 3.74 3.47
CA THR A 239 5.63 2.56 2.59
C THR A 239 6.95 1.81 2.72
N MET A 240 8.08 2.53 2.67
CA MET A 240 9.40 1.91 2.88
C MET A 240 9.53 1.29 4.27
N ARG A 241 9.11 1.99 5.33
CA ARG A 241 9.19 1.47 6.72
C ARG A 241 8.37 0.19 6.92
N TYR A 242 7.17 0.12 6.36
CA TYR A 242 6.34 -1.08 6.43
C TYR A 242 6.93 -2.23 5.61
N TYR A 243 7.44 -1.97 4.40
CA TYR A 243 8.16 -2.99 3.65
C TYR A 243 9.37 -3.54 4.43
N LEU A 244 10.19 -2.66 5.02
CA LEU A 244 11.34 -3.09 5.82
C LEU A 244 10.92 -3.93 7.05
N ALA A 245 9.76 -3.63 7.65
CA ALA A 245 9.21 -4.43 8.75
C ALA A 245 8.76 -5.82 8.27
N ILE A 246 8.12 -5.91 7.10
CA ILE A 246 7.73 -7.19 6.50
C ILE A 246 8.97 -8.03 6.18
N ASP A 247 9.94 -7.44 5.50
CA ASP A 247 11.17 -8.10 5.07
C ASP A 247 11.96 -8.68 6.26
N ASP A 248 12.10 -7.90 7.33
CA ASP A 248 12.78 -8.31 8.56
C ASP A 248 12.01 -9.40 9.33
N TYR A 249 10.69 -9.27 9.43
CA TYR A 249 9.85 -10.27 10.09
C TYR A 249 9.87 -11.62 9.35
N VAL A 250 9.77 -11.60 8.02
CA VAL A 250 9.79 -12.80 7.18
C VAL A 250 11.12 -13.55 7.32
N ALA A 251 12.24 -12.85 7.48
CA ALA A 251 13.56 -13.45 7.72
C ALA A 251 13.69 -14.06 9.12
N THR A 252 12.95 -13.54 10.11
CA THR A 252 13.10 -13.92 11.52
C THR A 252 11.75 -13.98 12.25
N PRO A 253 10.81 -14.86 11.84
CA PRO A 253 9.42 -14.79 12.28
C PRO A 253 9.19 -15.32 13.70
N ALA A 254 10.15 -16.04 14.29
CA ALA A 254 9.92 -16.67 15.59
C ALA A 254 9.76 -15.62 16.71
N PRO A 255 8.86 -15.81 17.68
CA PRO A 255 8.70 -14.87 18.80
C PRO A 255 10.00 -14.55 19.55
N SER A 256 10.88 -15.54 19.72
CA SER A 256 12.19 -15.39 20.36
C SER A 256 13.17 -14.49 19.61
N GLN A 257 12.89 -14.13 18.35
CA GLN A 257 13.74 -13.30 17.50
C GLN A 257 13.37 -11.80 17.56
N LEU A 258 12.50 -11.38 18.48
CA LEU A 258 12.07 -9.97 18.60
C LEU A 258 13.26 -9.00 18.70
N GLU A 259 14.25 -9.28 19.56
CA GLU A 259 15.43 -8.41 19.70
C GLU A 259 16.23 -8.29 18.40
N GLN A 260 16.38 -9.40 17.67
CA GLN A 260 17.04 -9.41 16.38
C GLN A 260 16.29 -8.54 15.37
N ARG A 261 14.95 -8.66 15.34
CA ARG A 261 14.08 -7.85 14.47
C ARG A 261 14.20 -6.36 14.77
N LEU A 262 14.07 -5.97 16.03
CA LEU A 262 14.20 -4.56 16.43
C LEU A 262 15.53 -3.94 15.99
N ASN A 263 16.65 -4.66 16.17
CA ASN A 263 17.96 -4.17 15.74
C ASN A 263 18.06 -4.07 14.21
N THR A 264 17.64 -5.12 13.51
CA THR A 264 17.81 -5.23 12.06
C THR A 264 16.88 -4.27 11.31
N TRP A 265 15.63 -4.11 11.76
CA TRP A 265 14.71 -3.10 11.23
C TRP A 265 15.27 -1.69 11.40
N PHE A 266 15.79 -1.36 12.59
CA PHE A 266 16.38 -0.04 12.84
C PHE A 266 17.57 0.20 11.89
N ASP A 267 18.52 -0.73 11.83
CA ASP A 267 19.68 -0.63 10.96
C ASP A 267 19.28 -0.54 9.48
N ALA A 268 18.21 -1.24 9.08
CA ALA A 268 17.67 -1.15 7.73
C ALA A 268 17.09 0.23 7.41
N THR A 269 16.45 0.90 8.37
CA THR A 269 15.97 2.28 8.19
C THR A 269 17.11 3.29 8.12
N GLU A 270 18.18 3.07 8.88
CA GLU A 270 19.37 3.94 8.92
C GLU A 270 20.26 3.81 7.68
N ARG A 271 19.99 2.86 6.77
CA ARG A 271 20.54 2.90 5.41
C ARG A 271 20.01 4.08 4.59
N TYR A 272 18.91 4.68 5.00
CA TYR A 272 18.26 5.81 4.32
C TYR A 272 18.08 7.01 5.27
N PRO A 273 19.15 7.53 5.88
CA PRO A 273 19.03 8.46 7.01
C PRO A 273 18.41 9.80 6.58
N ARG A 274 18.61 10.24 5.33
CA ARG A 274 17.97 11.45 4.81
C ARG A 274 16.45 11.33 4.78
N GLN A 275 15.93 10.14 4.53
CA GLN A 275 14.49 9.87 4.41
C GLN A 275 13.89 9.38 5.72
N LEU A 276 14.56 8.48 6.44
CA LEU A 276 13.92 7.68 7.49
C LEU A 276 14.40 7.95 8.91
N HIS A 277 15.59 8.53 9.10
CA HIS A 277 16.13 8.80 10.44
C HIS A 277 15.19 9.72 11.23
N GLU A 278 14.92 9.35 12.48
CA GLU A 278 14.01 10.08 13.36
C GLU A 278 14.45 10.15 14.83
N VAL A 279 15.15 9.12 15.31
CA VAL A 279 15.57 8.92 16.71
C VAL A 279 16.86 8.11 16.76
N GLU A 280 17.57 8.17 17.89
CA GLU A 280 18.76 7.35 18.13
C GLU A 280 18.40 5.89 18.39
N LYS A 281 19.34 4.97 18.06
CA LYS A 281 19.13 3.51 18.18
C LYS A 281 18.70 3.09 19.58
N ASN A 282 19.38 3.60 20.60
CA ASN A 282 19.09 3.23 21.98
C ASN A 282 17.69 3.69 22.41
N ASP A 283 17.27 4.89 22.00
CA ASP A 283 15.93 5.42 22.30
C ASP A 283 14.85 4.56 21.65
N TYR A 284 15.06 4.19 20.37
CA TYR A 284 14.17 3.26 19.67
C TYR A 284 14.09 1.90 20.38
N LEU A 285 15.23 1.28 20.69
CA LEU A 285 15.26 -0.06 21.29
C LEU A 285 14.61 -0.09 22.69
N VAL A 286 14.90 0.91 23.53
CA VAL A 286 14.28 1.03 24.85
C VAL A 286 12.76 1.16 24.73
N MET A 287 12.29 2.08 23.89
CA MET A 287 10.87 2.30 23.66
C MET A 287 10.19 1.02 23.12
N LYS A 288 10.76 0.40 22.09
CA LYS A 288 10.12 -0.74 21.43
C LYS A 288 10.07 -2.00 22.28
N ARG A 289 11.04 -2.22 23.16
CA ARG A 289 11.01 -3.34 24.12
C ARG A 289 9.85 -3.24 25.09
N GLU A 290 9.51 -2.04 25.52
CA GLU A 290 8.35 -1.83 26.39
C GLU A 290 7.05 -1.94 25.59
N GLU A 291 6.98 -1.35 24.40
CA GLU A 291 5.79 -1.42 23.54
C GLU A 291 5.47 -2.84 23.08
N ALA A 292 6.47 -3.69 22.83
CA ALA A 292 6.26 -5.08 22.40
C ALA A 292 5.79 -6.02 23.52
N LYS A 293 5.80 -5.58 24.78
CA LYS A 293 5.25 -6.32 25.92
C LYS A 293 3.78 -5.98 26.20
N ARG A 294 3.25 -4.94 25.55
CA ARG A 294 1.90 -4.39 25.82
C ARG A 294 0.81 -5.23 25.18
#